data_AF-A0A9N9L4P4-F1
#
_entry.id   AF-A0A9N9L4P4-F1
#
_cell.length_a   1.000
_cell.length_b   1.000
_cell.length_c   1.000
_cell.angle_alpha   90.00
_cell.angle_beta   90.00
_cell.angle_gamma   90.00
#
_symmetry.space_group_name_H-M   'P 1'
#
loop_
_entity.id
_entity.type
_entity.pdbx_description
1 polymer ?
#
loop_
_entity_poly.entity_id
_entity_poly.type
_entity_poly.pdbx_seq_one_letter_code
_entity_poly.pdbx_strand_id
1 'polypeptide(L)'
;MSTSAANPQAPSSNSPPRSPSPPPTAPTALTPGPRATAFTTLYQKTLSATLKAISYDAFAACFPEIAERAPGALRAYHGQFLGRLEGLAKEEFSTIVEERNIVHHLNKLEDIIATARYRKSQSASDDAPPSSENEEVPPHTQPPPELLRANLTPHLQSQQSLLNAKLQTVESQNAQMAKRIAEQRKEIEGLVGGLEKLMASSAPAKPSHLEPSPLGTKEYWDKLYTNELTNHARDASDVGTIWFNDSSAEDKILSYLSTSILTDQLLGPSITAKNCSFLDLGTGNGHFLMRLRGIIDEDEDPDEEDPIWEGRMLGVDYSERSIEFAQRIARDKKLEGEKEVGFLKWDIMTENPGGTAVLSGEQKEGWDVVLDKGTFDAISLSEEKDERGRRICEGYRERVSPLIREGGLLLVTSCNWTPDELKGWFVSGDEGEGKLVVAGEIAYRSFKFGGAVGQTISSVCFRKER
;
A
#
# COMPACT_ATOMS: atom_id res chain seq x y z
N MET A 1 -24.29 -48.93 -13.86
CA MET A 1 -23.02 -48.51 -14.46
C MET A 1 -22.35 -47.57 -13.48
N SER A 2 -21.45 -48.12 -12.66
CA SER A 2 -20.74 -47.38 -11.61
C SER A 2 -19.43 -46.87 -12.20
N THR A 3 -19.24 -45.55 -12.26
CA THR A 3 -17.94 -44.94 -12.54
C THR A 3 -17.45 -44.28 -11.27
N SER A 4 -16.53 -44.99 -10.62
CA SER A 4 -15.80 -44.61 -9.41
C SER A 4 -14.90 -43.40 -9.68
N ALA A 5 -15.05 -42.36 -8.86
CA ALA A 5 -14.17 -41.20 -8.84
C ALA A 5 -12.81 -41.59 -8.24
N ALA A 6 -11.74 -41.36 -8.99
CA ALA A 6 -10.37 -41.60 -8.57
C ALA A 6 -9.94 -40.54 -7.54
N ASN A 7 -9.53 -41.03 -6.37
CA ASN A 7 -8.96 -40.28 -5.27
C ASN A 7 -7.54 -39.80 -5.65
N PRO A 8 -7.16 -38.52 -5.49
CA PRO A 8 -5.78 -38.09 -5.71
C PRO A 8 -4.90 -38.64 -4.59
N GLN A 9 -4.01 -39.56 -4.95
CA GLN A 9 -3.01 -40.14 -4.05
C GLN A 9 -2.09 -39.05 -3.51
N ALA A 10 -1.95 -39.02 -2.18
CA ALA A 10 -0.91 -38.28 -1.49
C ALA A 10 0.48 -38.71 -1.99
N PRO A 11 1.43 -37.80 -2.21
CA PRO A 11 2.78 -38.18 -2.63
C PRO A 11 3.45 -38.95 -1.50
N SER A 12 3.82 -40.18 -1.79
CA SER A 12 4.60 -41.06 -0.92
C SER A 12 5.94 -40.40 -0.58
N SER A 13 6.10 -39.99 0.67
CA SER A 13 7.35 -39.53 1.25
C SER A 13 8.32 -40.71 1.42
N ASN A 14 9.12 -40.99 0.39
CA ASN A 14 10.30 -41.82 0.54
C ASN A 14 11.45 -41.21 -0.28
N SER A 15 12.05 -40.17 0.29
CA SER A 15 13.37 -39.66 -0.13
C SER A 15 14.33 -39.92 1.04
N PRO A 16 15.51 -40.54 0.80
CA PRO A 16 16.49 -40.72 1.87
C PRO A 16 16.96 -39.35 2.38
N PRO A 17 17.37 -39.24 3.66
CA PRO A 17 17.79 -37.98 4.24
C PRO A 17 19.03 -37.47 3.50
N ARG A 18 18.88 -36.37 2.76
CA ARG A 18 19.99 -35.69 2.08
C ARG A 18 20.95 -35.13 3.14
N SER A 19 22.24 -35.39 2.93
CA SER A 19 23.34 -35.05 3.84
C SER A 19 23.22 -33.64 4.42
N PRO A 20 23.34 -33.48 5.75
CA PRO A 20 23.30 -32.17 6.36
C PRO A 20 24.49 -31.34 5.87
N SER A 21 24.24 -30.05 5.62
CA SER A 21 25.28 -29.05 5.38
C SER A 21 26.42 -29.24 6.39
N PRO A 22 27.70 -29.22 5.96
CA PRO A 22 28.80 -29.43 6.87
C PRO A 22 28.72 -28.38 7.99
N PRO A 23 28.91 -28.77 9.27
CA PRO A 23 28.92 -27.83 10.37
C PRO A 23 29.98 -26.73 10.12
N PRO A 24 29.79 -25.52 10.69
CA PRO A 24 30.78 -24.46 10.58
C PRO A 24 32.15 -25.00 10.98
N THR A 25 33.17 -24.71 10.16
CA THR A 25 34.55 -25.17 10.40
C THR A 25 34.97 -24.75 11.80
N ALA A 26 35.29 -25.75 12.65
CA ALA A 26 35.82 -25.49 13.98
C ALA A 26 37.03 -24.54 13.87
N PRO A 27 37.24 -23.61 14.82
CA PRO A 27 38.39 -22.73 14.77
C PRO A 27 39.67 -23.56 14.76
N THR A 28 40.47 -23.39 13.70
CA THR A 28 41.75 -24.08 13.54
C THR A 28 42.63 -23.77 14.76
N ALA A 29 43.10 -24.80 15.46
CA ALA A 29 43.97 -24.60 16.61
C ALA A 29 45.26 -23.87 16.20
N LEU A 30 45.68 -22.87 16.99
CA LEU A 30 46.96 -22.17 16.81
C LEU A 30 48.16 -23.01 17.29
N THR A 31 47.90 -24.14 17.94
CA THR A 31 48.93 -25.07 18.38
C THR A 31 49.46 -25.90 17.19
N PRO A 32 50.77 -26.19 17.12
CA PRO A 32 51.33 -26.99 16.04
C PRO A 32 50.67 -28.37 15.91
N GLY A 33 49.99 -28.63 14.80
CA GLY A 33 49.47 -29.95 14.47
C GLY A 33 50.57 -30.93 14.03
N PRO A 34 50.21 -32.17 13.64
CA PRO A 34 51.18 -33.21 13.29
C PRO A 34 52.15 -32.79 12.18
N ARG A 35 51.62 -32.15 11.12
CA ARG A 35 52.42 -31.69 9.98
C ARG A 35 53.29 -30.47 10.31
N ALA A 36 52.77 -29.53 11.09
CA ALA A 36 53.55 -28.38 11.57
C ALA A 36 54.70 -28.84 12.48
N THR A 37 54.45 -29.80 13.36
CA THR A 37 55.47 -30.39 14.23
C THR A 37 56.53 -31.13 13.42
N ALA A 38 56.13 -31.91 12.41
CA ALA A 38 57.04 -32.60 11.52
C ALA A 38 57.92 -31.60 10.73
N PHE A 39 57.35 -30.50 10.25
CA PHE A 39 58.07 -29.44 9.54
C PHE A 39 59.16 -28.79 10.41
N THR A 40 58.81 -28.35 11.62
CA THR A 40 59.78 -27.77 12.57
C THR A 40 60.86 -28.77 12.96
N THR A 41 60.49 -30.04 13.20
CA THR A 41 61.44 -31.10 13.53
C THR A 41 62.42 -31.36 12.39
N LEU A 42 61.93 -31.38 11.15
CA LEU A 42 62.77 -31.57 9.96
C LEU A 42 63.77 -30.43 9.80
N TYR A 43 63.33 -29.18 9.99
CA TYR A 43 64.22 -28.01 9.92
C TYR A 43 65.31 -28.07 10.97
N GLN A 44 64.96 -28.31 12.24
CA GLN A 44 65.94 -28.41 13.33
C GLN A 44 66.96 -29.52 13.11
N LYS A 45 66.51 -30.70 12.65
CA LYS A 45 67.40 -31.82 12.31
C LYS A 45 68.36 -31.46 11.17
N THR A 46 67.84 -30.82 10.13
CA THR A 46 68.63 -30.40 8.96
C THR A 46 69.67 -29.36 9.35
N LEU A 47 69.28 -28.33 10.10
CA LEU A 47 70.19 -27.29 10.59
C LEU A 47 71.31 -27.89 11.45
N SER A 48 70.97 -28.79 12.38
CA SER A 48 71.98 -29.47 13.22
C SER A 48 72.93 -30.32 12.38
N ALA A 49 72.44 -31.03 11.37
CA ALA A 49 73.27 -31.82 10.47
C ALA A 49 74.22 -30.94 9.64
N THR A 50 73.73 -29.82 9.10
CA THR A 50 74.52 -28.85 8.34
C THR A 50 75.63 -28.24 9.19
N LEU A 51 75.33 -27.84 10.43
CA LEU A 51 76.35 -27.27 11.33
C LEU A 51 77.41 -28.30 11.73
N LYS A 52 77.01 -29.57 11.94
CA LYS A 52 77.96 -30.66 12.23
C LYS A 52 78.89 -30.98 11.07
N ALA A 53 78.47 -30.74 9.82
CA ALA A 53 79.31 -30.92 8.65
C ALA A 53 80.48 -29.91 8.61
N ILE A 54 80.36 -28.77 9.28
CA ILE A 54 81.41 -27.75 9.41
C ILE A 54 82.33 -28.14 10.58
N SER A 55 83.10 -29.22 10.41
CA SER A 55 84.03 -29.68 11.45
C SER A 55 85.18 -28.69 11.67
N TYR A 56 85.74 -28.69 12.88
CA TYR A 56 86.89 -27.84 13.19
C TYR A 56 88.09 -28.16 12.29
N ASP A 57 88.32 -29.43 11.97
CA ASP A 57 89.48 -29.85 11.17
C ASP A 57 89.37 -29.36 9.73
N ALA A 58 88.19 -29.44 9.12
CA ALA A 58 87.94 -28.88 7.79
C ALA A 58 88.05 -27.35 7.79
N PHE A 59 87.58 -26.69 8.85
CA PHE A 59 87.69 -25.24 9.00
C PHE A 59 89.13 -24.78 9.20
N ALA A 60 89.90 -25.47 10.06
CA ALA A 60 91.28 -25.16 10.36
C ALA A 60 92.21 -25.38 9.16
N ALA A 61 91.92 -26.37 8.31
CA ALA A 61 92.65 -26.61 7.06
C ALA A 61 92.61 -25.40 6.11
N CYS A 62 91.57 -24.58 6.16
CA CYS A 62 91.46 -23.34 5.39
C CYS A 62 92.27 -22.16 5.96
N PHE A 63 92.75 -22.26 7.22
CA PHE A 63 93.50 -21.20 7.92
C PHE A 63 94.76 -21.75 8.61
N PRO A 64 95.72 -22.32 7.84
CA PRO A 64 96.83 -23.08 8.40
C PRO A 64 97.75 -22.26 9.32
N GLU A 65 98.04 -21.00 8.99
CA GLU A 65 98.95 -20.14 9.78
C GLU A 65 98.38 -19.80 11.17
N ILE A 66 97.06 -19.57 11.26
CA ILE A 66 96.39 -19.24 12.52
C ILE A 66 96.16 -20.52 13.34
N ALA A 67 95.89 -21.65 12.67
CA ALA A 67 95.75 -22.95 13.33
C ALA A 67 97.03 -23.37 14.06
N GLU A 68 98.20 -23.05 13.52
CA GLU A 68 99.50 -23.33 14.16
C GLU A 68 99.84 -22.32 15.26
N ARG A 69 99.67 -21.02 15.00
CA ARG A 69 100.11 -19.95 15.92
C ARG A 69 99.15 -19.68 17.08
N ALA A 70 97.85 -19.91 16.91
CA ALA A 70 96.83 -19.61 17.91
C ALA A 70 95.62 -20.58 17.84
N PRO A 71 95.82 -21.90 18.02
CA PRO A 71 94.76 -22.90 17.88
C PRO A 71 93.57 -22.68 18.82
N GLY A 72 93.82 -22.18 20.03
CA GLY A 72 92.78 -21.87 21.01
C GLY A 72 91.85 -20.74 20.55
N ALA A 73 92.42 -19.67 19.97
CA ALA A 73 91.65 -18.55 19.44
C ALA A 73 90.81 -18.96 18.23
N LEU A 74 91.38 -19.78 17.32
CA LEU A 74 90.66 -20.28 16.15
C LEU A 74 89.50 -21.22 16.54
N ARG A 75 89.69 -22.08 17.55
CA ARG A 75 88.62 -22.96 18.05
C ARG A 75 87.51 -22.17 18.75
N ALA A 76 87.87 -21.15 19.52
CA ALA A 76 86.89 -20.23 20.11
C ALA A 76 86.10 -19.49 19.02
N TYR A 77 86.76 -19.01 17.96
CA TYR A 77 86.10 -18.35 16.83
C TYR A 77 85.16 -19.28 16.07
N HIS A 78 85.60 -20.50 15.73
CA HIS A 78 84.78 -21.52 15.06
C HIS A 78 83.52 -21.85 15.88
N GLY A 79 83.66 -22.06 17.19
CA GLY A 79 82.52 -22.28 18.09
C GLY A 79 81.56 -21.09 18.14
N GLN A 80 82.08 -19.87 18.25
CA GLN A 80 81.26 -18.65 18.21
C GLN A 80 80.56 -18.45 16.87
N PHE A 81 81.25 -18.74 15.75
CA PHE A 81 80.70 -18.65 14.41
C PHE A 81 79.52 -19.62 14.24
N LEU A 82 79.70 -20.89 14.61
CA LEU A 82 78.62 -21.88 14.54
C LEU A 82 77.45 -21.52 15.45
N GLY A 83 77.72 -21.06 16.67
CA GLY A 83 76.67 -20.64 17.60
C GLY A 83 75.86 -19.43 17.09
N ARG A 84 76.54 -18.44 16.49
CA ARG A 84 75.85 -17.29 15.87
C ARG A 84 75.05 -17.70 14.63
N LEU A 85 75.61 -18.53 13.76
CA LEU A 85 74.93 -19.01 12.57
C LEU A 85 73.68 -19.84 12.93
N GLU A 86 73.78 -20.68 13.95
CA GLU A 86 72.65 -21.44 14.49
C GLU A 86 71.56 -20.51 15.05
N GLY A 87 71.96 -19.50 15.84
CA GLY A 87 71.06 -18.51 16.41
C GLY A 87 70.28 -17.75 15.34
N LEU A 88 71.01 -17.15 14.38
CA LEU A 88 70.41 -16.40 13.27
C LEU A 88 69.49 -17.28 12.42
N ALA A 89 69.91 -18.50 12.08
CA ALA A 89 69.09 -19.41 11.28
C ALA A 89 67.80 -19.84 12.01
N LYS A 90 67.83 -19.99 13.34
CA LYS A 90 66.64 -20.29 14.14
C LYS A 90 65.70 -19.09 14.26
N GLU A 91 66.26 -17.89 14.42
CA GLU A 91 65.50 -16.65 14.53
C GLU A 91 64.78 -16.34 13.22
N GLU A 92 65.51 -16.30 12.09
CA GLU A 92 64.93 -16.05 10.76
C GLU A 92 63.86 -17.08 10.40
N PHE A 93 64.09 -18.36 10.71
CA PHE A 93 63.08 -19.39 10.46
C PHE A 93 61.82 -19.18 11.31
N SER A 94 61.96 -18.76 12.57
CA SER A 94 60.82 -18.48 13.45
C SER A 94 60.03 -17.29 12.90
N THR A 95 60.72 -16.22 12.49
CA THR A 95 60.10 -15.07 11.81
C THR A 95 59.32 -15.49 10.57
N ILE A 96 59.91 -16.31 9.69
CA ILE A 96 59.22 -16.79 8.47
C ILE A 96 57.99 -17.64 8.81
N VAL A 97 58.08 -18.51 9.83
CA VAL A 97 56.97 -19.35 10.27
C VAL A 97 55.80 -18.51 10.78
N GLU A 98 56.09 -17.43 11.50
CA GLU A 98 55.11 -16.47 12.01
C GLU A 98 54.53 -15.60 10.88
N GLU A 99 55.38 -14.94 10.09
CA GLU A 99 54.97 -14.04 9.00
C GLU A 99 54.10 -14.73 7.95
N ARG A 100 54.43 -15.97 7.60
CA ARG A 100 53.66 -16.76 6.62
C ARG A 100 52.54 -17.56 7.26
N ASN A 101 52.38 -17.45 8.58
CA ASN A 101 51.37 -18.16 9.36
C ASN A 101 51.35 -19.67 9.03
N ILE A 102 52.54 -20.29 8.98
CA ILE A 102 52.72 -21.63 8.42
C ILE A 102 51.95 -22.66 9.25
N VAL A 103 51.97 -22.53 10.58
CA VAL A 103 51.27 -23.44 11.50
C VAL A 103 49.78 -23.50 11.18
N HIS A 104 49.13 -22.35 11.01
CA HIS A 104 47.71 -22.28 10.67
C HIS A 104 47.41 -22.94 9.32
N HIS A 105 48.23 -22.69 8.29
CA HIS A 105 48.01 -23.27 6.96
C HIS A 105 48.21 -24.80 6.95
N LEU A 106 49.21 -25.31 7.67
CA LEU A 106 49.45 -26.74 7.80
C LEU A 106 48.35 -27.44 8.60
N ASN A 107 47.82 -26.79 9.64
CA ASN A 107 46.69 -27.30 10.41
C ASN A 107 45.40 -27.31 9.56
N LYS A 108 45.12 -26.22 8.83
CA LYS A 108 43.98 -26.14 7.90
C LYS A 108 44.06 -27.23 6.83
N LEU A 109 45.26 -27.57 6.36
CA LEU A 109 45.45 -28.68 5.42
C LEU A 109 45.06 -30.02 6.04
N GLU A 110 45.40 -30.28 7.31
CA GLU A 110 44.97 -31.50 8.02
C GLU A 110 43.44 -31.56 8.15
N ASP A 111 42.77 -30.45 8.48
CA ASP A 111 41.32 -30.39 8.57
C ASP A 111 40.64 -30.70 7.23
N ILE A 112 41.19 -30.17 6.13
CA ILE A 112 40.71 -30.46 4.77
C ILE A 112 40.89 -31.95 4.44
N ILE A 113 42.05 -32.54 4.75
CA ILE A 113 42.32 -33.97 4.52
C ILE A 113 41.37 -34.84 5.34
N ALA A 114 41.15 -34.52 6.61
CA ALA A 114 40.25 -35.25 7.50
C ALA A 114 38.80 -35.19 6.98
N THR A 115 38.34 -34.00 6.60
CA THR A 115 36.99 -33.80 6.04
C THR A 115 36.82 -34.57 4.73
N ALA A 116 37.81 -34.56 3.84
CA ALA A 116 37.78 -35.30 2.59
C ALA A 116 37.72 -36.82 2.82
N ARG A 117 38.52 -37.35 3.76
CA ARG A 117 38.48 -38.77 4.14
C ARG A 117 37.12 -39.16 4.72
N TYR A 118 36.55 -38.33 5.58
CA TYR A 118 35.23 -38.56 6.17
C TYR A 118 34.12 -38.62 5.10
N ARG A 119 34.12 -37.68 4.16
CA ARG A 119 33.15 -37.68 3.03
C ARG A 119 33.33 -38.92 2.15
N LYS A 120 34.57 -39.31 1.84
CA LYS A 120 34.87 -40.52 1.07
C LYS A 120 34.40 -41.80 1.76
N SER A 121 34.49 -41.87 3.10
CA SER A 121 33.96 -43.02 3.85
C SER A 121 32.43 -43.06 3.87
N GLN A 122 31.74 -41.92 3.89
CA GLN A 122 30.27 -41.90 3.81
C GLN A 122 29.74 -42.27 2.42
N SER A 123 30.44 -41.89 1.34
CA SER A 123 30.04 -42.27 -0.02
C SER A 123 30.29 -43.75 -0.35
N ALA A 124 31.14 -44.43 0.42
CA ALA A 124 31.43 -45.85 0.22
C ALA A 124 30.46 -46.79 0.96
N SER A 125 29.61 -46.26 1.84
CA SER A 125 28.59 -47.03 2.57
C SER A 125 27.21 -47.04 1.90
N ASP A 126 26.99 -46.19 0.90
CA ASP A 126 25.81 -46.26 0.04
C ASP A 126 26.07 -47.29 -1.07
N ASP A 127 25.30 -48.37 -1.05
CA ASP A 127 25.36 -49.56 -1.93
C ASP A 127 24.93 -49.24 -3.38
N ALA A 128 25.43 -48.14 -3.95
CA ALA A 128 25.17 -47.73 -5.31
C ALA A 128 26.13 -48.48 -6.26
N PRO A 129 25.63 -49.13 -7.33
CA PRO A 129 26.49 -49.82 -8.27
C PRO A 129 27.53 -48.87 -8.87
N PRO A 130 28.75 -49.33 -9.15
CA PRO A 130 29.81 -48.49 -9.69
C PRO A 130 29.37 -48.02 -11.08
N SER A 131 28.85 -46.79 -11.17
CA SER A 131 28.70 -46.12 -12.45
C SER A 131 30.10 -45.86 -12.97
N SER A 132 30.42 -46.54 -14.06
CA SER A 132 31.74 -46.64 -14.69
C SER A 132 32.21 -45.36 -15.37
N GLU A 133 31.80 -44.17 -14.91
CA GLU A 133 32.13 -42.88 -15.54
C GLU A 133 32.25 -41.70 -14.55
N ASN A 134 32.46 -41.95 -13.26
CA ASN A 134 32.91 -40.86 -12.36
C ASN A 134 34.44 -40.77 -12.41
N GLU A 135 34.98 -40.23 -13.51
CA GLU A 135 36.31 -39.62 -13.44
C GLU A 135 36.24 -38.55 -12.35
N GLU A 136 37.10 -38.64 -11.32
CA GLU A 136 37.24 -37.61 -10.30
C GLU A 136 37.80 -36.34 -10.98
N VAL A 137 36.94 -35.58 -11.68
CA VAL A 137 37.38 -34.39 -12.41
C VAL A 137 37.76 -33.32 -11.39
N PRO A 138 39.03 -32.89 -11.36
CA PRO A 138 39.46 -31.89 -10.39
C PRO A 138 38.66 -30.59 -10.57
N PRO A 139 38.23 -29.91 -9.48
CA PRO A 139 37.43 -28.68 -9.61
C PRO A 139 38.09 -27.59 -10.47
N HIS A 140 39.42 -27.56 -10.54
CA HIS A 140 40.16 -26.57 -11.34
C HIS A 140 40.12 -26.82 -12.85
N THR A 141 39.65 -27.99 -13.30
CA THR A 141 39.47 -28.30 -14.72
C THR A 141 38.04 -28.06 -15.20
N GLN A 142 37.13 -27.64 -14.29
CA GLN A 142 35.74 -27.36 -14.61
C GLN A 142 35.55 -25.93 -15.12
N PRO A 143 34.59 -25.69 -16.04
CA PRO A 143 34.32 -24.37 -16.56
C PRO A 143 33.72 -23.45 -15.46
N PRO A 144 33.98 -22.13 -15.51
CA PRO A 144 33.47 -21.16 -14.53
C PRO A 144 31.98 -21.28 -14.15
N PRO A 145 31.03 -21.49 -15.10
CA PRO A 145 29.60 -21.59 -14.75
C PRO A 145 29.26 -22.82 -13.89
N GLU A 146 29.97 -23.93 -14.05
CA GLU A 146 29.73 -25.14 -13.26
C GLU A 146 30.20 -24.99 -11.82
N LEU A 147 31.37 -24.36 -11.62
CA LEU A 147 31.87 -24.00 -10.29
C LEU A 147 30.93 -23.03 -9.58
N LEU A 148 30.45 -22.00 -10.29
CA LEU A 148 29.50 -21.05 -9.75
C LEU A 148 28.20 -21.76 -9.35
N ARG A 149 27.65 -22.61 -10.22
CA ARG A 149 26.42 -23.35 -9.93
C ARG A 149 26.60 -24.29 -8.73
N ALA A 150 27.71 -25.02 -8.65
CA ALA A 150 27.99 -25.92 -7.54
C ALA A 150 28.04 -25.19 -6.19
N ASN A 151 28.63 -23.98 -6.16
CA ASN A 151 28.68 -23.16 -4.95
C ASN A 151 27.31 -22.53 -4.61
N LEU A 152 26.56 -22.06 -5.59
CA LEU A 152 25.27 -21.40 -5.37
C LEU A 152 24.13 -22.37 -5.04
N THR A 153 24.18 -23.59 -5.58
CA THR A 153 23.13 -24.61 -5.42
C THR A 153 22.71 -24.86 -3.96
N PRO A 154 23.60 -25.12 -2.99
CA PRO A 154 23.17 -25.35 -1.61
C PRO A 154 22.49 -24.12 -0.98
N HIS A 155 22.94 -22.90 -1.32
CA HIS A 155 22.31 -21.68 -0.85
C HIS A 155 20.91 -21.49 -1.45
N LEU A 156 20.78 -21.69 -2.76
CA LEU A 156 19.50 -21.60 -3.47
C LEU A 156 18.51 -22.67 -2.99
N GLN A 157 18.97 -23.90 -2.76
CA GLN A 157 18.13 -24.98 -2.21
C GLN A 157 17.63 -24.65 -0.80
N SER A 158 18.48 -24.08 0.06
CA SER A 158 18.07 -23.63 1.40
C SER A 158 17.06 -22.47 1.34
N GLN A 159 17.17 -21.56 0.39
CA GLN A 159 16.19 -20.48 0.22
C GLN A 159 14.88 -21.03 -0.35
N GLN A 160 14.95 -21.96 -1.29
CA GLN A 160 13.79 -22.61 -1.88
C GLN A 160 12.98 -23.38 -0.82
N SER A 161 13.64 -24.13 0.07
CA SER A 161 12.96 -24.85 1.15
C SER A 161 12.28 -23.89 2.13
N LEU A 162 12.92 -22.78 2.49
CA LEU A 162 12.33 -21.74 3.34
C LEU A 162 11.10 -21.09 2.70
N LEU A 163 11.20 -20.74 1.41
CA LEU A 163 10.08 -20.15 0.67
C LEU A 163 8.91 -21.11 0.53
N ASN A 164 9.18 -22.40 0.26
CA ASN A 164 8.14 -23.42 0.21
C ASN A 164 7.43 -23.59 1.57
N ALA A 165 8.16 -23.58 2.67
CA ALA A 165 7.57 -23.64 4.01
C ALA A 165 6.68 -22.41 4.31
N LYS A 166 7.11 -21.21 3.90
CA LYS A 166 6.31 -19.99 4.02
C LYS A 166 5.05 -20.04 3.15
N LEU A 167 5.19 -20.50 1.91
CA LEU A 167 4.07 -20.65 0.98
C LEU A 167 3.01 -21.59 1.56
N GLN A 168 3.42 -22.77 2.03
CA GLN A 168 2.52 -23.74 2.66
C GLN A 168 1.81 -23.17 3.90
N THR A 169 2.51 -22.36 4.71
CA THR A 169 1.92 -21.69 5.87
C THR A 169 0.84 -20.71 5.45
N VAL A 170 1.13 -19.87 4.45
CA VAL A 170 0.17 -18.88 3.92
C VAL A 170 -1.02 -19.57 3.27
N GLU A 171 -0.81 -20.63 2.49
CA GLU A 171 -1.89 -21.42 1.88
C GLU A 171 -2.81 -22.03 2.94
N SER A 172 -2.25 -22.57 4.02
CA SER A 172 -3.04 -23.09 5.14
C SER A 172 -3.85 -21.99 5.84
N GLN A 173 -3.26 -20.81 6.06
CA GLN A 173 -3.95 -19.67 6.67
C GLN A 173 -5.07 -19.15 5.76
N ASN A 174 -4.81 -19.05 4.46
CA ASN A 174 -5.80 -18.65 3.46
C ASN A 174 -6.96 -19.64 3.39
N ALA A 175 -6.68 -20.96 3.45
CA ALA A 175 -7.71 -21.97 3.49
C ALA A 175 -8.60 -21.85 4.74
N GLN A 176 -8.01 -21.56 5.91
CA GLN A 176 -8.76 -21.31 7.14
C GLN A 176 -9.60 -20.02 7.06
N MET A 177 -9.04 -18.94 6.54
CA MET A 177 -9.76 -17.67 6.34
C MET A 177 -10.91 -17.84 5.35
N ALA A 178 -10.69 -18.52 4.22
CA ALA A 178 -11.73 -18.81 3.24
C ALA A 178 -12.88 -19.63 3.85
N LYS A 179 -12.55 -20.62 4.70
CA LYS A 179 -13.57 -21.38 5.43
C LYS A 179 -14.37 -20.48 6.37
N ARG A 180 -13.72 -19.60 7.12
CA ARG A 180 -14.39 -18.66 8.03
C ARG A 180 -15.29 -17.68 7.27
N ILE A 181 -14.82 -17.15 6.14
CA ILE A 181 -15.62 -16.28 5.27
C ILE A 181 -16.85 -17.04 4.75
N ALA A 182 -16.71 -18.31 4.37
CA ALA A 182 -17.85 -19.13 3.91
C ALA A 182 -18.87 -19.38 5.04
N GLU A 183 -18.40 -19.68 6.26
CA GLU A 183 -19.25 -19.83 7.44
C GLU A 183 -20.00 -18.53 7.77
N GLN A 184 -19.29 -17.39 7.77
CA GLN A 184 -19.88 -16.07 8.01
C GLN A 184 -20.86 -15.66 6.91
N ARG A 185 -20.58 -15.98 5.63
CA ARG A 185 -21.51 -15.72 4.52
C ARG A 185 -22.81 -16.50 4.72
N LYS A 186 -22.73 -17.77 5.11
CA LYS A 186 -23.91 -18.58 5.40
C LYS A 186 -24.72 -18.02 6.58
N GLU A 187 -24.04 -17.52 7.60
CA GLU A 187 -24.69 -16.85 8.74
C GLU A 187 -25.41 -15.57 8.30
N ILE A 188 -24.75 -14.70 7.53
CA ILE A 188 -25.33 -13.47 6.99
C ILE A 188 -26.52 -13.77 6.09
N GLU A 189 -26.42 -14.75 5.19
CA GLU A 189 -27.55 -15.18 4.35
C GLU A 189 -28.75 -15.62 5.21
N GLY A 190 -28.51 -16.32 6.32
CA GLY A 190 -29.56 -16.68 7.27
C GLY A 190 -30.21 -15.47 7.95
N LEU A 191 -29.41 -14.50 8.38
CA LEU A 191 -29.88 -13.27 9.02
C LEU A 191 -30.64 -12.38 8.05
N VAL A 192 -30.10 -12.17 6.84
CA VAL A 192 -30.72 -11.37 5.78
C VAL A 192 -32.01 -12.04 5.31
N GLY A 193 -32.04 -13.36 5.08
CA GLY A 193 -33.28 -14.06 4.74
C GLY A 193 -34.34 -13.97 5.85
N GLY A 194 -33.92 -13.92 7.12
CA GLY A 194 -34.80 -13.62 8.24
C GLY A 194 -35.34 -12.19 8.20
N LEU A 195 -34.47 -11.22 7.92
CA LEU A 195 -34.80 -9.80 7.82
C LEU A 195 -35.73 -9.53 6.63
N GLU A 196 -35.45 -10.10 5.45
CA GLU A 196 -36.28 -10.01 4.25
C GLU A 196 -37.67 -10.58 4.50
N LYS A 197 -37.80 -11.67 5.25
CA LYS A 197 -39.11 -12.22 5.62
C LYS A 197 -39.89 -11.31 6.57
N LEU A 198 -39.19 -10.55 7.41
CA LEU A 198 -39.78 -9.51 8.27
C LEU A 198 -40.15 -8.26 7.45
N MET A 199 -39.28 -7.82 6.56
CA MET A 199 -39.49 -6.65 5.70
C MET A 199 -40.56 -6.89 4.63
N ALA A 200 -40.67 -8.10 4.07
CA ALA A 200 -41.74 -8.47 3.14
C ALA A 200 -43.13 -8.45 3.80
N SER A 201 -43.20 -8.37 5.14
CA SER A 201 -44.45 -8.15 5.88
C SER A 201 -44.78 -6.66 6.13
N SER A 202 -43.92 -5.74 5.71
CA SER A 202 -44.14 -4.29 5.76
C SER A 202 -43.99 -3.66 4.37
N ALA A 203 -45.08 -3.08 3.84
CA ALA A 203 -45.07 -2.26 2.63
C ALA A 203 -44.09 -1.07 2.75
N PRO A 204 -43.63 -0.42 1.65
CA PRO A 204 -42.62 0.61 1.73
C PRO A 204 -43.22 1.87 2.36
N ALA A 205 -42.97 2.01 3.67
CA ALA A 205 -43.14 3.26 4.39
C ALA A 205 -41.94 4.17 4.12
N LYS A 206 -42.09 5.46 4.46
CA LYS A 206 -40.96 6.41 4.50
C LYS A 206 -39.76 5.75 5.22
N PRO A 207 -38.52 5.96 4.74
CA PRO A 207 -37.35 5.39 5.38
C PRO A 207 -37.29 5.79 6.86
N SER A 208 -36.82 4.87 7.72
CA SER A 208 -36.61 5.19 9.13
C SER A 208 -35.53 6.24 9.30
N HIS A 209 -35.69 7.14 10.28
CA HIS A 209 -34.68 8.16 10.57
C HIS A 209 -33.30 7.57 10.88
N LEU A 210 -32.26 8.27 10.46
CA LEU A 210 -30.90 7.97 10.88
C LEU A 210 -30.70 8.37 12.35
N GLU A 211 -29.79 7.65 13.01
CA GLU A 211 -29.31 8.01 14.34
C GLU A 211 -28.53 9.33 14.27
N PRO A 212 -28.77 10.26 15.20
CA PRO A 212 -28.05 11.53 15.20
C PRO A 212 -26.54 11.36 15.37
N SER A 213 -25.76 12.27 14.78
CA SER A 213 -24.30 12.26 14.89
C SER A 213 -23.73 13.68 14.91
N PRO A 214 -22.44 13.86 15.28
CA PRO A 214 -21.78 15.16 15.21
C PRO A 214 -21.84 15.80 13.81
N LEU A 215 -21.85 15.01 12.73
CA LEU A 215 -21.98 15.51 11.36
C LEU A 215 -23.34 16.16 11.08
N GLY A 216 -24.32 16.00 11.97
CA GLY A 216 -25.61 16.67 11.89
C GLY A 216 -25.70 17.99 12.66
N THR A 217 -24.61 18.48 13.27
CA THR A 217 -24.64 19.70 14.08
C THR A 217 -23.88 20.85 13.42
N LYS A 218 -24.43 22.07 13.54
CA LYS A 218 -23.79 23.29 13.03
C LYS A 218 -22.40 23.51 13.62
N GLU A 219 -22.22 23.16 14.90
CA GLU A 219 -20.94 23.33 15.61
C GLU A 219 -19.81 22.50 15.00
N TYR A 220 -20.11 21.28 14.52
CA TYR A 220 -19.13 20.45 13.84
C TYR A 220 -18.64 21.11 12.55
N TRP A 221 -19.59 21.56 11.72
CA TRP A 221 -19.30 22.19 10.44
C TRP A 221 -18.60 23.55 10.59
N ASP A 222 -19.04 24.39 11.52
CA ASP A 222 -18.36 25.67 11.82
C ASP A 222 -16.90 25.43 12.25
N LYS A 223 -16.64 24.38 13.02
CA LYS A 223 -15.28 24.00 13.42
C LYS A 223 -14.46 23.48 12.24
N LEU A 224 -15.06 22.66 11.37
CA LEU A 224 -14.42 22.17 10.15
C LEU A 224 -13.98 23.35 9.27
N TYR A 225 -14.93 24.23 8.90
CA TYR A 225 -14.65 25.37 8.03
C TYR A 225 -13.69 26.38 8.67
N THR A 226 -13.69 26.54 9.99
CA THR A 226 -12.68 27.37 10.68
C THR A 226 -11.26 26.80 10.52
N ASN A 227 -11.12 25.48 10.57
CA ASN A 227 -9.83 24.82 10.33
C ASN A 227 -9.42 24.95 8.85
N GLU A 228 -10.35 24.73 7.92
CA GLU A 228 -10.08 24.85 6.48
C GLU A 228 -9.69 26.29 6.08
N LEU A 229 -10.37 27.31 6.62
CA LEU A 229 -9.97 28.72 6.49
C LEU A 229 -8.54 28.96 6.99
N THR A 230 -8.16 28.32 8.11
CA THR A 230 -6.82 28.44 8.68
C THR A 230 -5.77 27.77 7.81
N ASN A 231 -6.10 26.62 7.22
CA ASN A 231 -5.21 25.89 6.33
C ASN A 231 -5.03 26.64 5.01
N HIS A 232 -6.11 27.08 4.39
CA HIS A 232 -6.09 27.87 3.16
C HIS A 232 -5.34 29.20 3.32
N ALA A 233 -5.41 29.81 4.51
CA ALA A 233 -4.60 31.00 4.82
C ALA A 233 -3.08 30.73 4.83
N ARG A 234 -2.66 29.48 5.02
CA ARG A 234 -1.25 29.05 4.98
C ARG A 234 -0.85 28.56 3.58
N ASP A 235 -1.80 28.00 2.84
CA ASP A 235 -1.61 27.48 1.50
C ASP A 235 -2.86 27.75 0.65
N ALA A 236 -2.76 28.69 -0.30
CA ALA A 236 -3.89 29.07 -1.16
C ALA A 236 -4.32 27.95 -2.12
N SER A 237 -3.52 26.88 -2.26
CA SER A 237 -3.90 25.69 -3.03
C SER A 237 -4.76 24.70 -2.22
N ASP A 238 -4.80 24.82 -0.88
CA ASP A 238 -5.65 23.99 -0.03
C ASP A 238 -7.10 24.50 -0.10
N VAL A 239 -7.90 23.91 -0.99
CA VAL A 239 -9.34 24.21 -1.14
C VAL A 239 -10.23 23.48 -0.12
N GLY A 240 -9.64 22.82 0.87
CA GLY A 240 -10.35 22.06 1.89
C GLY A 240 -10.94 20.75 1.38
N THR A 241 -11.89 20.21 2.15
CA THR A 241 -12.47 18.89 1.90
C THR A 241 -13.49 18.96 0.76
N ILE A 242 -13.18 18.35 -0.38
CA ILE A 242 -14.15 18.14 -1.46
C ILE A 242 -15.01 16.93 -1.10
N TRP A 243 -16.25 17.18 -0.69
CA TRP A 243 -17.16 16.10 -0.28
C TRP A 243 -17.42 15.12 -1.43
N PHE A 244 -17.30 13.82 -1.12
CA PHE A 244 -17.43 12.67 -2.03
C PHE A 244 -16.38 12.56 -3.16
N ASN A 245 -15.21 13.20 -3.01
CA ASN A 245 -14.13 13.12 -4.00
C ASN A 245 -13.71 11.67 -4.34
N ASP A 246 -13.61 10.79 -3.33
CA ASP A 246 -13.24 9.37 -3.50
C ASP A 246 -14.19 8.58 -4.42
N SER A 247 -15.40 9.10 -4.69
CA SER A 247 -16.38 8.50 -5.58
C SER A 247 -16.51 9.20 -6.94
N SER A 248 -15.63 10.19 -7.23
CA SER A 248 -15.70 11.05 -8.42
C SER A 248 -17.09 11.66 -8.59
N ALA A 249 -17.67 12.14 -7.49
CA ALA A 249 -19.07 12.59 -7.47
C ALA A 249 -19.28 13.78 -8.43
N GLU A 250 -18.44 14.80 -8.34
CA GLU A 250 -18.57 16.01 -9.17
C GLU A 250 -18.41 15.69 -10.66
N ASP A 251 -17.42 14.89 -11.06
CA ASP A 251 -17.20 14.47 -12.47
C ASP A 251 -18.46 13.84 -13.07
N LYS A 252 -19.06 12.89 -12.33
CA LYS A 252 -20.24 12.17 -12.81
C LYS A 252 -21.48 13.04 -12.83
N ILE A 253 -21.59 13.96 -11.88
CA ILE A 253 -22.68 14.93 -11.86
C ILE A 253 -22.55 15.89 -13.04
N LEU A 254 -21.36 16.43 -13.32
CA LEU A 254 -21.11 17.31 -14.46
C LEU A 254 -21.48 16.61 -15.77
N SER A 255 -20.97 15.41 -15.98
CA SER A 255 -21.30 14.59 -17.17
C SER A 255 -22.81 14.33 -17.29
N TYR A 256 -23.47 14.01 -16.18
CA TYR A 256 -24.93 13.79 -16.16
C TYR A 256 -25.72 15.06 -16.48
N LEU A 257 -25.37 16.21 -15.88
CA LEU A 257 -26.03 17.49 -16.13
C LEU A 257 -25.84 17.94 -17.58
N SER A 258 -24.63 17.84 -18.11
CA SER A 258 -24.30 18.17 -19.50
C SER A 258 -25.12 17.32 -20.47
N THR A 259 -25.18 16.01 -20.25
CA THR A 259 -26.00 15.10 -21.07
C THR A 259 -27.49 15.43 -20.94
N SER A 260 -28.00 15.49 -19.71
CA SER A 260 -29.43 15.63 -19.44
C SER A 260 -29.98 16.98 -19.92
N ILE A 261 -29.21 18.06 -19.80
CA ILE A 261 -29.66 19.41 -20.12
C ILE A 261 -29.36 19.77 -21.57
N LEU A 262 -28.14 19.49 -22.07
CA LEU A 262 -27.73 19.95 -23.40
C LEU A 262 -28.08 18.94 -24.50
N THR A 263 -27.99 17.64 -24.21
CA THR A 263 -28.28 16.58 -25.19
C THR A 263 -29.75 16.17 -25.13
N ASP A 264 -30.22 15.77 -23.94
CA ASP A 264 -31.59 15.26 -23.76
C ASP A 264 -32.63 16.38 -23.62
N GLN A 265 -32.19 17.62 -23.45
CA GLN A 265 -33.04 18.82 -23.32
C GLN A 265 -34.12 18.66 -22.25
N LEU A 266 -33.76 18.07 -21.10
CA LEU A 266 -34.69 17.75 -20.03
C LEU A 266 -35.38 19.00 -19.44
N LEU A 267 -34.68 20.14 -19.48
CA LEU A 267 -35.18 21.47 -19.11
C LEU A 267 -35.87 22.24 -20.26
N GLY A 268 -35.90 21.64 -21.46
CA GLY A 268 -36.40 22.23 -22.69
C GLY A 268 -35.31 22.91 -23.54
N PRO A 269 -35.58 23.13 -24.85
CA PRO A 269 -34.59 23.58 -25.83
C PRO A 269 -34.09 25.03 -25.61
N SER A 270 -34.78 25.81 -24.78
CA SER A 270 -34.40 27.19 -24.48
C SER A 270 -33.32 27.31 -23.40
N ILE A 271 -33.11 26.25 -22.61
CA ILE A 271 -32.09 26.21 -21.57
C ILE A 271 -30.81 25.63 -22.15
N THR A 272 -29.71 26.35 -21.99
CA THR A 272 -28.38 26.05 -22.54
C THR A 272 -27.33 26.31 -21.47
N ALA A 273 -26.07 25.97 -21.76
CA ALA A 273 -24.95 26.30 -20.89
C ALA A 273 -24.87 27.80 -20.55
N LYS A 274 -25.38 28.67 -21.43
CA LYS A 274 -25.27 30.13 -21.27
C LYS A 274 -26.24 30.74 -20.26
N ASN A 275 -27.38 30.09 -20.01
CA ASN A 275 -28.46 30.68 -19.23
C ASN A 275 -29.02 29.77 -18.12
N CYS A 276 -28.61 28.51 -18.07
CA CYS A 276 -29.03 27.59 -17.00
C CYS A 276 -28.55 28.11 -15.64
N SER A 277 -29.49 28.27 -14.71
CA SER A 277 -29.21 28.77 -13.36
C SER A 277 -29.04 27.65 -12.34
N PHE A 278 -28.04 27.77 -11.46
CA PHE A 278 -27.72 26.76 -10.44
C PHE A 278 -27.78 27.33 -9.02
N LEU A 279 -28.44 26.60 -8.13
CA LEU A 279 -28.40 26.82 -6.69
C LEU A 279 -27.76 25.60 -6.01
N ASP A 280 -26.69 25.80 -5.26
CA ASP A 280 -26.00 24.74 -4.51
C ASP A 280 -26.29 24.85 -3.01
N LEU A 281 -26.97 23.85 -2.46
CA LEU A 281 -27.42 23.79 -1.08
C LEU A 281 -26.34 23.16 -0.20
N GLY A 282 -25.90 23.89 0.82
CA GLY A 282 -24.75 23.49 1.66
C GLY A 282 -23.47 23.44 0.84
N THR A 283 -23.17 24.56 0.18
CA THR A 283 -22.11 24.66 -0.84
C THR A 283 -20.70 24.38 -0.30
N GLY A 284 -20.50 24.43 1.02
CA GLY A 284 -19.21 24.17 1.64
C GLY A 284 -18.13 25.12 1.13
N ASN A 285 -17.04 24.55 0.59
CA ASN A 285 -15.96 25.31 -0.02
C ASN A 285 -16.32 25.95 -1.38
N GLY A 286 -17.52 25.71 -1.92
CA GLY A 286 -17.99 26.26 -3.20
C GLY A 286 -17.33 25.63 -4.44
N HIS A 287 -16.52 24.58 -4.25
CA HIS A 287 -15.72 23.96 -5.31
C HIS A 287 -16.57 23.52 -6.50
N PHE A 288 -17.74 22.94 -6.23
CA PHE A 288 -18.57 22.37 -7.29
C PHE A 288 -19.13 23.44 -8.26
N LEU A 289 -19.52 24.60 -7.74
CA LEU A 289 -19.95 25.73 -8.58
C LEU A 289 -18.79 26.31 -9.40
N MET A 290 -17.56 26.30 -8.85
CA MET A 290 -16.36 26.73 -9.59
C MET A 290 -16.06 25.76 -10.74
N ARG A 291 -16.23 24.45 -10.53
CA ARG A 291 -16.12 23.45 -11.61
C ARG A 291 -17.16 23.64 -12.70
N LEU A 292 -18.44 23.87 -12.36
CA LEU A 292 -19.47 24.23 -13.35
C LEU A 292 -19.08 25.48 -14.14
N ARG A 293 -18.37 26.43 -13.52
CA ARG A 293 -17.84 27.64 -14.19
C ARG A 293 -16.60 27.36 -15.06
N GLY A 294 -16.11 26.13 -15.15
CA GLY A 294 -14.91 25.75 -15.88
C GLY A 294 -13.61 26.20 -15.18
N ILE A 295 -13.64 26.37 -13.85
CA ILE A 295 -12.47 26.70 -13.04
C ILE A 295 -12.01 25.46 -12.30
N ILE A 296 -10.94 24.86 -12.78
CA ILE A 296 -10.26 23.70 -12.19
C ILE A 296 -8.90 24.12 -11.62
N ASP A 297 -8.31 23.31 -10.75
CA ASP A 297 -6.95 23.56 -10.24
C ASP A 297 -5.91 23.33 -11.35
N GLU A 298 -4.76 24.02 -11.25
CA GLU A 298 -3.71 24.01 -12.30
C GLU A 298 -3.16 22.60 -12.62
N ASP A 299 -3.35 21.64 -11.69
CA ASP A 299 -2.90 20.26 -11.80
C ASP A 299 -3.99 19.28 -12.29
N GLU A 300 -5.24 19.73 -12.46
CA GLU A 300 -6.31 18.92 -13.07
C GLU A 300 -6.29 19.11 -14.59
N ASP A 301 -6.11 18.01 -15.33
CA ASP A 301 -6.26 18.01 -16.78
C ASP A 301 -7.74 18.30 -17.08
N PRO A 302 -8.09 19.40 -17.76
CA PRO A 302 -9.47 19.62 -18.18
C PRO A 302 -9.86 18.46 -19.08
N ASP A 303 -10.91 17.72 -18.73
CA ASP A 303 -11.65 17.00 -19.75
C ASP A 303 -12.16 18.06 -20.73
N GLU A 304 -11.51 18.21 -21.89
CA GLU A 304 -11.81 19.22 -22.93
C GLU A 304 -13.28 19.21 -23.39
N GLU A 305 -14.06 18.22 -22.97
CA GLU A 305 -15.45 17.98 -23.34
C GLU A 305 -16.49 18.60 -22.38
N ASP A 306 -16.11 19.02 -21.16
CA ASP A 306 -17.10 19.57 -20.20
C ASP A 306 -17.51 21.01 -20.56
N PRO A 307 -18.82 21.31 -20.65
CA PRO A 307 -19.30 22.64 -21.00
C PRO A 307 -19.09 23.64 -19.86
N ILE A 308 -18.67 24.85 -20.22
CA ILE A 308 -18.62 25.99 -19.30
C ILE A 308 -20.03 26.57 -19.14
N TRP A 309 -20.54 26.59 -17.91
CA TRP A 309 -21.85 27.14 -17.60
C TRP A 309 -21.73 28.64 -17.26
N GLU A 310 -22.40 29.48 -18.06
CA GLU A 310 -22.36 30.95 -17.92
C GLU A 310 -23.54 31.52 -17.11
N GLY A 311 -24.62 30.74 -16.94
CA GLY A 311 -25.82 31.18 -16.23
C GLY A 311 -25.57 31.49 -14.74
N ARG A 312 -26.54 32.14 -14.08
CA ARG A 312 -26.39 32.57 -12.68
C ARG A 312 -26.13 31.36 -11.76
N MET A 313 -25.14 31.48 -10.88
CA MET A 313 -24.85 30.47 -9.84
C MET A 313 -24.87 31.10 -8.45
N LEU A 314 -25.46 30.39 -7.49
CA LEU A 314 -25.46 30.79 -6.08
C LEU A 314 -25.19 29.56 -5.19
N GLY A 315 -24.16 29.64 -4.37
CA GLY A 315 -23.93 28.70 -3.27
C GLY A 315 -24.51 29.25 -1.97
N VAL A 316 -25.25 28.43 -1.24
CA VAL A 316 -25.80 28.78 0.08
C VAL A 316 -25.36 27.80 1.14
N ASP A 317 -25.17 28.30 2.35
CA ASP A 317 -24.81 27.50 3.52
C ASP A 317 -25.32 28.19 4.79
N TYR A 318 -25.71 27.43 5.82
CA TYR A 318 -26.08 28.03 7.11
C TYR A 318 -24.86 28.57 7.86
N SER A 319 -23.66 28.14 7.49
CA SER A 319 -22.41 28.45 8.19
C SER A 319 -21.78 29.68 7.56
N GLU A 320 -21.64 30.75 8.35
CA GLU A 320 -20.90 31.94 7.92
C GLU A 320 -19.45 31.62 7.56
N ARG A 321 -18.85 30.61 8.23
CA ARG A 321 -17.46 30.18 7.97
C ARG A 321 -17.33 29.46 6.62
N SER A 322 -18.32 28.66 6.25
CA SER A 322 -18.42 28.05 4.92
C SER A 322 -18.44 29.11 3.82
N ILE A 323 -19.31 30.11 3.97
CA ILE A 323 -19.45 31.20 3.00
C ILE A 323 -18.18 32.06 2.93
N GLU A 324 -17.57 32.40 4.06
CA GLU A 324 -16.28 33.09 4.08
C GLU A 324 -15.20 32.29 3.33
N PHE A 325 -15.19 30.96 3.50
CA PHE A 325 -14.23 30.08 2.88
C PHE A 325 -14.42 30.00 1.36
N ALA A 326 -15.64 29.73 0.89
CA ALA A 326 -15.97 29.69 -0.52
C ALA A 326 -15.66 31.01 -1.23
N GLN A 327 -16.00 32.15 -0.60
CA GLN A 327 -15.68 33.47 -1.14
C GLN A 327 -14.16 33.73 -1.20
N ARG A 328 -13.38 33.19 -0.25
CA ARG A 328 -11.93 33.34 -0.25
C ARG A 328 -11.29 32.54 -1.39
N ILE A 329 -11.68 31.28 -1.56
CA ILE A 329 -11.25 30.46 -2.70
C ILE A 329 -11.65 31.14 -4.02
N ALA A 330 -12.87 31.64 -4.13
CA ALA A 330 -13.35 32.31 -5.33
C ALA A 330 -12.52 33.55 -5.71
N ARG A 331 -12.14 34.36 -4.70
CA ARG A 331 -11.27 35.52 -4.90
C ARG A 331 -9.85 35.11 -5.31
N ASP A 332 -9.29 34.10 -4.66
CA ASP A 332 -7.92 33.65 -4.94
C ASP A 332 -7.82 33.04 -6.36
N LYS A 333 -8.91 32.40 -6.83
CA LYS A 333 -9.10 31.94 -8.22
C LYS A 333 -9.56 33.03 -9.21
N LYS A 334 -9.70 34.29 -8.78
CA LYS A 334 -10.09 35.47 -9.59
C LYS A 334 -11.43 35.32 -10.31
N LEU A 335 -12.45 34.77 -9.65
CA LEU A 335 -13.82 34.74 -10.16
C LEU A 335 -14.47 36.13 -10.05
N GLU A 336 -14.23 36.97 -11.06
CA GLU A 336 -14.80 38.33 -11.18
C GLU A 336 -15.54 38.50 -12.51
N GLY A 337 -16.51 39.42 -12.55
CA GLY A 337 -17.25 39.77 -13.77
C GLY A 337 -18.11 38.63 -14.29
N GLU A 338 -17.93 38.24 -15.56
CA GLU A 338 -18.74 37.20 -16.23
C GLU A 338 -18.54 35.79 -15.64
N LYS A 339 -17.51 35.60 -14.79
CA LYS A 339 -17.22 34.34 -14.10
C LYS A 339 -17.64 34.33 -12.63
N GLU A 340 -18.33 35.38 -12.17
CA GLU A 340 -18.72 35.52 -10.78
C GLU A 340 -19.70 34.40 -10.35
N VAL A 341 -19.41 33.79 -9.20
CA VAL A 341 -20.29 32.87 -8.50
C VAL A 341 -20.70 33.52 -7.18
N GLY A 342 -22.00 33.60 -6.92
CA GLY A 342 -22.51 34.17 -5.68
C GLY A 342 -22.39 33.19 -4.52
N PHE A 343 -22.10 33.70 -3.32
CA PHE A 343 -22.14 32.92 -2.08
C PHE A 343 -22.89 33.69 -0.99
N LEU A 344 -23.86 33.05 -0.34
CA LEU A 344 -24.75 33.69 0.63
C LEU A 344 -24.97 32.80 1.86
N LYS A 345 -24.83 33.38 3.05
CA LYS A 345 -25.27 32.71 4.28
C LYS A 345 -26.79 32.66 4.29
N TRP A 346 -27.35 31.47 4.29
CA TRP A 346 -28.79 31.24 4.34
C TRP A 346 -29.07 29.83 4.86
N ASP A 347 -29.87 29.74 5.91
CA ASP A 347 -30.31 28.46 6.47
C ASP A 347 -31.62 28.01 5.82
N ILE A 348 -31.52 26.96 4.99
CA ILE A 348 -32.65 26.37 4.28
C ILE A 348 -33.76 25.90 5.21
N MET A 349 -33.46 25.49 6.44
CA MET A 349 -34.46 24.93 7.35
C MET A 349 -35.25 26.01 8.08
N THR A 350 -34.66 27.19 8.31
CA THR A 350 -35.25 28.20 9.18
C THR A 350 -35.61 29.51 8.45
N GLU A 351 -34.92 29.88 7.38
CA GLU A 351 -35.06 31.19 6.73
C GLU A 351 -35.99 31.14 5.50
N ASN A 352 -36.88 32.11 5.31
CA ASN A 352 -37.79 32.11 4.15
C ASN A 352 -36.99 32.39 2.85
N PRO A 353 -37.16 31.62 1.77
CA PRO A 353 -36.47 31.91 0.51
C PRO A 353 -37.04 33.14 -0.22
N GLY A 354 -38.34 33.44 -0.05
CA GLY A 354 -39.01 34.57 -0.69
C GLY A 354 -38.62 35.92 -0.08
N GLY A 355 -38.29 36.89 -0.95
CA GLY A 355 -37.85 38.23 -0.52
C GLY A 355 -36.41 38.28 0.02
N THR A 356 -35.67 37.17 -0.05
CA THR A 356 -34.23 37.13 0.22
C THR A 356 -33.42 37.22 -1.08
N ALA A 357 -32.09 37.24 -0.97
CA ALA A 357 -31.22 37.16 -2.14
C ALA A 357 -31.28 35.80 -2.87
N VAL A 358 -31.85 34.74 -2.25
CA VAL A 358 -31.97 33.39 -2.85
C VAL A 358 -32.99 33.35 -3.98
N LEU A 359 -34.26 33.69 -3.72
CA LEU A 359 -35.31 33.82 -4.76
C LEU A 359 -35.47 35.29 -5.15
N SER A 360 -34.51 35.78 -5.92
CA SER A 360 -34.43 37.17 -6.37
C SER A 360 -34.20 37.26 -7.89
N GLY A 361 -34.49 38.42 -8.48
CA GLY A 361 -34.27 38.67 -9.90
C GLY A 361 -35.08 37.73 -10.80
N GLU A 362 -34.40 37.06 -11.73
CA GLU A 362 -34.98 36.06 -12.65
C GLU A 362 -35.29 34.72 -11.96
N GLN A 363 -34.77 34.50 -10.76
CA GLN A 363 -34.95 33.27 -9.97
C GLN A 363 -36.04 33.42 -8.90
N LYS A 364 -36.92 34.44 -9.00
CA LYS A 364 -38.07 34.59 -8.09
C LYS A 364 -39.01 33.38 -8.11
N GLU A 365 -39.15 32.76 -9.27
CA GLU A 365 -39.98 31.56 -9.51
C GLU A 365 -39.16 30.26 -9.42
N GLY A 366 -37.96 30.31 -8.83
CA GLY A 366 -37.07 29.17 -8.68
C GLY A 366 -35.95 29.07 -9.73
N TRP A 367 -35.06 28.14 -9.46
CA TRP A 367 -33.83 27.85 -10.20
C TRP A 367 -34.04 26.69 -11.18
N ASP A 368 -33.25 26.68 -12.26
CA ASP A 368 -33.29 25.58 -13.25
C ASP A 368 -32.77 24.27 -12.65
N VAL A 369 -31.68 24.35 -11.88
CA VAL A 369 -31.06 23.22 -11.22
C VAL A 369 -30.76 23.59 -9.76
N VAL A 370 -31.27 22.78 -8.84
CA VAL A 370 -30.91 22.81 -7.42
C VAL A 370 -30.05 21.59 -7.11
N LEU A 371 -28.91 21.81 -6.48
CA LEU A 371 -27.90 20.82 -6.18
C LEU A 371 -27.85 20.60 -4.66
N ASP A 372 -27.81 19.34 -4.26
CA ASP A 372 -27.53 18.91 -2.90
C ASP A 372 -26.43 17.84 -2.97
N LYS A 373 -25.25 18.16 -2.44
CA LYS A 373 -24.12 17.23 -2.35
C LYS A 373 -23.80 16.92 -0.89
N GLY A 374 -24.73 16.26 -0.21
CA GLY A 374 -24.57 15.77 1.18
C GLY A 374 -25.22 16.66 2.23
N THR A 375 -26.00 17.66 1.83
CA THR A 375 -26.73 18.55 2.75
C THR A 375 -27.92 17.85 3.37
N PHE A 376 -28.67 17.08 2.57
CA PHE A 376 -29.72 16.22 3.10
C PHE A 376 -29.18 15.15 4.05
N ASP A 377 -27.95 14.65 3.84
CA ASP A 377 -27.28 13.74 4.77
C ASP A 377 -27.04 14.40 6.13
N ALA A 378 -26.42 15.59 6.14
CA ALA A 378 -26.16 16.34 7.36
C ALA A 378 -27.47 16.64 8.13
N ILE A 379 -28.51 17.10 7.43
CA ILE A 379 -29.82 17.37 8.02
C ILE A 379 -30.48 16.08 8.54
N SER A 380 -30.31 14.95 7.85
CA SER A 380 -30.79 13.64 8.28
C SER A 380 -30.08 13.10 9.53
N LEU A 381 -28.88 13.59 9.83
CA LEU A 381 -28.09 13.25 11.02
C LEU A 381 -28.31 14.23 12.19
N SER A 382 -29.09 15.30 12.00
CA SER A 382 -29.41 16.24 13.08
C SER A 382 -30.49 15.66 14.02
N GLU A 383 -30.32 15.82 15.33
CA GLU A 383 -31.34 15.45 16.33
C GLU A 383 -32.49 16.48 16.44
N GLU A 384 -32.37 17.62 15.77
CA GLU A 384 -33.31 18.71 15.86
C GLU A 384 -34.72 18.33 15.39
N LYS A 385 -35.70 19.00 15.99
CA LYS A 385 -37.11 18.81 15.69
C LYS A 385 -37.79 20.13 15.39
N ASP A 386 -38.75 20.09 14.46
CA ASP A 386 -39.60 21.23 14.16
C ASP A 386 -40.60 21.50 15.32
N GLU A 387 -41.36 22.60 15.22
CA GLU A 387 -42.39 22.97 16.20
C GLU A 387 -43.48 21.90 16.38
N ARG A 388 -43.61 20.98 15.41
CA ARG A 388 -44.57 19.86 15.42
C ARG A 388 -43.96 18.57 15.99
N GLY A 389 -42.70 18.62 16.41
CA GLY A 389 -41.96 17.48 16.97
C GLY A 389 -41.44 16.47 15.93
N ARG A 390 -41.52 16.78 14.64
CA ARG A 390 -40.94 15.98 13.54
C ARG A 390 -39.43 16.22 13.47
N ARG A 391 -38.65 15.23 13.03
CA ARG A 391 -37.22 15.47 12.72
C ARG A 391 -37.14 16.48 11.59
N ILE A 392 -36.20 17.43 11.65
CA ILE A 392 -36.11 18.50 10.64
C ILE A 392 -35.93 17.98 9.21
N CYS A 393 -35.30 16.81 9.01
CA CYS A 393 -35.17 16.17 7.71
C CYS A 393 -36.52 15.82 7.05
N GLU A 394 -37.57 15.58 7.84
CA GLU A 394 -38.93 15.34 7.32
C GLU A 394 -39.50 16.56 6.59
N GLY A 395 -39.07 17.76 6.97
CA GLY A 395 -39.46 19.01 6.34
C GLY A 395 -38.55 19.44 5.18
N TYR A 396 -37.40 18.79 4.95
CA TYR A 396 -36.41 19.25 3.98
C TYR A 396 -36.98 19.39 2.55
N ARG A 397 -37.72 18.38 2.09
CA ARG A 397 -38.39 18.43 0.78
C ARG A 397 -39.34 19.62 0.65
N GLU A 398 -40.13 19.91 1.70
CA GLU A 398 -41.07 21.03 1.74
C GLU A 398 -40.34 22.37 1.55
N ARG A 399 -39.08 22.46 2.02
CA ARG A 399 -38.22 23.65 1.93
C ARG A 399 -37.50 23.78 0.60
N VAL A 400 -37.12 22.66 -0.01
CA VAL A 400 -36.43 22.62 -1.31
C VAL A 400 -37.39 22.84 -2.48
N SER A 401 -38.61 22.30 -2.42
CA SER A 401 -39.55 22.35 -3.55
C SER A 401 -39.82 23.77 -4.10
N PRO A 402 -39.98 24.82 -3.29
CA PRO A 402 -40.12 26.20 -3.77
C PRO A 402 -38.88 26.77 -4.47
N LEU A 403 -37.69 26.19 -4.23
CA LEU A 403 -36.44 26.64 -4.86
C LEU A 403 -36.31 26.15 -6.30
N ILE A 404 -37.05 25.11 -6.67
CA ILE A 404 -37.00 24.51 -8.00
C ILE A 404 -38.12 25.13 -8.84
N ARG A 405 -37.77 25.62 -10.03
CA ARG A 405 -38.78 26.10 -10.98
C ARG A 405 -39.63 24.96 -11.52
N GLU A 406 -40.82 25.26 -12.05
CA GLU A 406 -41.62 24.25 -12.75
C GLU A 406 -40.84 23.63 -13.93
N GLY A 407 -40.76 22.30 -13.98
CA GLY A 407 -39.91 21.59 -14.94
C GLY A 407 -38.41 21.58 -14.60
N GLY A 408 -37.98 22.29 -13.55
CA GLY A 408 -36.61 22.34 -13.06
C GLY A 408 -36.17 21.04 -12.38
N LEU A 409 -34.87 20.93 -12.11
CA LEU A 409 -34.22 19.75 -11.55
C LEU A 409 -33.77 19.96 -10.11
N LEU A 410 -33.85 18.90 -9.32
CA LEU A 410 -33.16 18.74 -8.05
C LEU A 410 -32.26 17.50 -8.15
N LEU A 411 -30.98 17.66 -7.89
CA LEU A 411 -30.04 16.55 -7.84
C LEU A 411 -29.54 16.37 -6.41
N VAL A 412 -29.86 15.23 -5.81
CA VAL A 412 -29.45 14.89 -4.44
C VAL A 412 -28.41 13.79 -4.48
N THR A 413 -27.24 14.03 -3.89
CA THR A 413 -26.17 13.05 -3.69
C THR A 413 -26.04 12.73 -2.20
N SER A 414 -26.12 11.46 -1.84
CA SER A 414 -26.13 11.00 -0.46
C SER A 414 -25.25 9.78 -0.23
N CYS A 415 -24.57 9.70 0.91
CA CYS A 415 -23.88 8.50 1.38
C CYS A 415 -24.68 7.67 2.40
N ASN A 416 -25.74 8.24 3.00
CA ASN A 416 -26.55 7.54 4.00
C ASN A 416 -27.82 6.90 3.44
N TRP A 417 -28.28 7.35 2.26
CA TRP A 417 -29.53 6.90 1.66
C TRP A 417 -29.28 6.18 0.33
N THR A 418 -29.93 5.05 0.15
CA THR A 418 -30.00 4.35 -1.14
C THR A 418 -30.87 5.14 -2.14
N PRO A 419 -30.78 4.85 -3.45
CA PRO A 419 -31.63 5.52 -4.44
C PRO A 419 -33.12 5.36 -4.14
N ASP A 420 -33.55 4.18 -3.67
CA ASP A 420 -34.96 3.91 -3.36
C ASP A 420 -35.43 4.64 -2.09
N GLU A 421 -34.56 4.81 -1.10
CA GLU A 421 -34.87 5.61 0.09
C GLU A 421 -34.95 7.10 -0.25
N LEU A 422 -34.05 7.62 -1.10
CA LEU A 422 -34.15 8.99 -1.62
C LEU A 422 -35.48 9.20 -2.37
N LYS A 423 -35.89 8.26 -3.22
CA LYS A 423 -37.24 8.30 -3.84
C LYS A 423 -38.34 8.31 -2.78
N GLY A 424 -38.18 7.49 -1.74
CA GLY A 424 -39.07 7.47 -0.58
C GLY A 424 -39.24 8.85 0.07
N TRP A 425 -38.14 9.60 0.25
CA TRP A 425 -38.14 10.94 0.84
C TRP A 425 -38.71 12.03 -0.09
N PHE A 426 -38.32 12.02 -1.36
CA PHE A 426 -38.57 13.13 -2.28
C PHE A 426 -39.80 12.95 -3.18
N VAL A 427 -40.25 11.72 -3.43
CA VAL A 427 -41.41 11.44 -4.30
C VAL A 427 -42.67 11.16 -3.49
N SER A 428 -42.55 10.52 -2.33
CA SER A 428 -43.72 10.09 -1.55
C SER A 428 -44.45 11.25 -0.89
N GLY A 429 -45.77 11.32 -1.05
CA GLY A 429 -46.64 12.00 -0.08
C GLY A 429 -47.37 13.27 -0.49
N ASP A 430 -47.42 13.66 -1.77
CA ASP A 430 -48.33 14.73 -2.21
C ASP A 430 -48.74 14.58 -3.68
N GLU A 431 -50.05 14.57 -3.95
CA GLU A 431 -50.65 14.75 -5.29
C GLU A 431 -50.86 16.25 -5.64
N GLY A 432 -50.20 17.17 -4.91
CA GLY A 432 -50.35 18.62 -5.02
C GLY A 432 -49.26 19.35 -5.82
N GLU A 433 -49.29 20.69 -5.78
CA GLU A 433 -48.31 21.57 -6.41
C GLU A 433 -46.87 21.29 -5.91
N GLY A 434 -45.90 21.23 -6.83
CA GLY A 434 -44.50 20.94 -6.51
C GLY A 434 -44.18 19.46 -6.31
N LYS A 435 -44.97 18.58 -6.92
CA LYS A 435 -44.67 17.15 -7.06
C LYS A 435 -43.33 16.94 -7.77
N LEU A 436 -42.49 16.09 -7.18
CA LEU A 436 -41.19 15.69 -7.73
C LEU A 436 -41.31 14.28 -8.28
N VAL A 437 -40.80 14.09 -9.50
CA VAL A 437 -40.71 12.78 -10.15
C VAL A 437 -39.26 12.45 -10.45
N VAL A 438 -38.92 11.16 -10.45
CA VAL A 438 -37.57 10.71 -10.78
C VAL A 438 -37.27 11.01 -12.25
N ALA A 439 -36.19 11.72 -12.50
CA ALA A 439 -35.69 12.06 -13.82
C ALA A 439 -34.49 11.21 -14.24
N GLY A 440 -33.69 10.75 -13.28
CA GLY A 440 -32.59 9.83 -13.54
C GLY A 440 -31.79 9.50 -12.28
N GLU A 441 -30.84 8.59 -12.44
CA GLU A 441 -29.93 8.14 -11.38
C GLU A 441 -28.52 8.07 -11.95
N ILE A 442 -27.54 8.47 -11.14
CA ILE A 442 -26.12 8.43 -11.54
C ILE A 442 -25.50 7.16 -10.98
N ALA A 443 -24.85 6.37 -11.83
CA ALA A 443 -24.25 5.12 -11.44
C ALA A 443 -22.86 5.30 -10.81
N TYR A 444 -22.70 4.85 -9.57
CA TYR A 444 -21.41 4.75 -8.88
C TYR A 444 -20.83 3.34 -8.92
N ARG A 445 -19.53 3.22 -8.63
CA ARG A 445 -18.87 1.91 -8.56
C ARG A 445 -19.54 1.11 -7.46
N SER A 446 -20.20 0.02 -7.83
CA SER A 446 -20.97 -0.79 -6.91
C SER A 446 -20.21 -2.02 -6.44
N PHE A 447 -20.38 -2.38 -5.17
CA PHE A 447 -19.96 -3.65 -4.60
C PHE A 447 -21.18 -4.56 -4.46
N LYS A 448 -21.06 -5.81 -4.94
CA LYS A 448 -22.12 -6.82 -4.78
C LYS A 448 -21.78 -7.72 -3.59
N PHE A 449 -22.65 -7.75 -2.59
CA PHE A 449 -22.53 -8.67 -1.46
C PHE A 449 -23.89 -9.28 -1.14
N GLY A 450 -24.01 -10.61 -1.20
CA GLY A 450 -25.23 -11.32 -0.81
C GLY A 450 -26.47 -11.00 -1.64
N GLY A 451 -26.33 -10.58 -2.90
CA GLY A 451 -27.46 -10.20 -3.77
C GLY A 451 -27.84 -8.71 -3.70
N ALA A 452 -27.40 -7.99 -2.66
CA ALA A 452 -27.53 -6.54 -2.56
C ALA A 452 -26.37 -5.83 -3.27
N VAL A 453 -26.70 -4.74 -3.98
CA VAL A 453 -25.74 -3.87 -4.66
C VAL A 453 -25.56 -2.64 -3.79
N GLY A 454 -24.42 -2.52 -3.10
CA GLY A 454 -24.08 -1.33 -2.33
C GLY A 454 -23.23 -0.38 -3.17
N GLN A 455 -23.58 0.90 -3.18
CA GLN A 455 -22.72 1.96 -3.71
C GLN A 455 -22.20 2.80 -2.54
N THR A 456 -21.03 3.42 -2.70
CA THR A 456 -20.45 4.30 -1.66
C THR A 456 -21.27 5.58 -1.48
N ILE A 457 -21.94 6.01 -2.55
CA ILE A 457 -22.90 7.11 -2.58
C ILE A 457 -24.00 6.80 -3.59
N SER A 458 -25.13 7.49 -3.47
CA SER A 458 -26.28 7.45 -4.36
C SER A 458 -26.55 8.87 -4.86
N SER A 459 -26.73 9.08 -6.16
CA SER A 459 -27.23 10.35 -6.69
C SER A 459 -28.48 10.15 -7.53
N VAL A 460 -29.54 10.85 -7.17
CA VAL A 460 -30.85 10.79 -7.84
C VAL A 460 -31.24 12.19 -8.29
N CYS A 461 -31.59 12.30 -9.56
CA CYS A 461 -32.16 13.50 -10.15
C CYS A 461 -33.68 13.42 -10.10
N PHE A 462 -34.30 14.44 -9.54
CA PHE A 462 -35.73 14.65 -9.54
C PHE A 462 -36.07 15.83 -10.45
N ARG A 463 -37.24 15.80 -11.08
CA ARG A 463 -37.80 16.92 -11.83
C ARG A 463 -39.11 17.35 -11.18
N LYS A 464 -39.30 18.65 -11.02
CA LYS A 464 -40.58 19.22 -10.59
C LYS A 464 -41.56 19.16 -11.75
N GLU A 465 -42.72 18.52 -11.56
CA GLU A 465 -43.77 18.53 -12.58
C GLU A 465 -44.27 19.96 -12.82
N ARG A 466 -44.70 20.22 -14.06
CA ARG A 466 -45.28 21.49 -14.50
C ARG A 466 -46.78 21.52 -14.22
#